data_AF-A0A974AJ08-F1
#
_entry.id   AF-A0A974AJ08-F1
#
_cell.length_a   1.000
_cell.length_b   1.000
_cell.length_c   1.000
_cell.angle_alpha   90.00
_cell.angle_beta   90.00
_cell.angle_gamma   90.00
#
_symmetry.space_group_name_H-M   'P 1'
#
loop_
_entity.id
_entity.type
_entity.pdbx_description
1 polymer ?
#
loop_
_entity_poly.entity_id
_entity_poly.type
_entity_poly.pdbx_seq_one_letter_code
_entity_poly.pdbx_strand_id
1 'polypeptide(L)'
;MKLDRTDARLLDLLQRNNRLSSEILGAKVGLSASGVQRRLKRLRALRVIEADVSIISPKAIGRNVTLLVLVSYRQILVTARPVRRRRLWADGQSVWR
;
A
#
# COMPACT_ATOMS: atom_id res chain seq x y z
N MET A 1 6.94 -0.98 20.07
CA MET A 1 8.03 0.03 20.15
C MET A 1 7.42 1.41 20.16
N LYS A 2 7.96 2.34 20.95
CA LYS A 2 7.52 3.74 20.97
C LYS A 2 8.57 4.59 20.25
N LEU A 3 8.14 5.35 19.23
CA LEU A 3 8.96 6.38 18.60
C LEU A 3 9.18 7.51 19.62
N ASP A 4 10.44 7.88 19.85
CA ASP A 4 10.75 9.04 20.69
C ASP A 4 10.70 10.34 19.85
N ARG A 5 10.76 11.49 20.54
CA ARG A 5 10.71 12.80 19.88
C ARG A 5 11.89 13.00 18.92
N THR A 6 13.03 12.41 19.21
CA THR A 6 14.24 12.54 18.39
C THR A 6 14.09 11.73 17.11
N ASP A 7 13.55 10.50 17.18
CA ASP A 7 13.23 9.67 16.02
C ASP A 7 12.21 10.39 15.11
N ALA A 8 11.15 10.98 15.68
CA ALA A 8 10.16 11.74 14.91
C ALA A 8 10.79 12.92 14.15
N ARG A 9 11.68 13.67 14.81
CA ARG A 9 12.40 14.78 14.18
C ARG A 9 13.38 14.30 13.11
N LEU A 10 14.01 13.15 13.32
CA LEU A 10 14.89 12.53 12.32
C LEU A 10 14.10 12.11 11.07
N LEU A 11 12.91 11.52 11.25
CA LEU A 11 12.02 11.11 10.17
C LEU A 11 11.53 12.31 9.36
N ASP A 12 11.13 13.42 10.01
CA ASP A 12 10.76 14.67 9.33
C ASP A 12 11.90 15.21 8.45
N LEU A 13 13.14 15.16 8.95
CA LEU A 13 14.31 15.57 8.16
C LEU A 13 14.55 14.66 6.95
N LEU A 14 14.43 13.35 7.11
CA LEU A 14 14.62 12.38 6.03
C LEU A 14 13.52 12.44 4.97
N GLN A 15 12.26 12.65 5.37
CA GLN A 15 11.14 12.81 4.44
C GLN A 15 11.33 14.01 3.52
N ARG A 16 12.01 15.06 4.00
CA ARG A 16 12.37 16.23 3.19
C ARG A 16 13.62 15.97 2.34
N ASN A 17 14.65 15.35 2.93
CA ASN A 17 15.89 15.03 2.24
C ASN A 17 16.62 13.86 2.91
N ASN A 18 16.49 12.67 2.33
CA ASN A 18 17.16 11.46 2.83
C ASN A 18 18.64 11.34 2.42
N ARG A 19 19.19 12.32 1.67
CA ARG A 19 20.62 12.35 1.28
C ARG A 19 21.51 13.06 2.30
N LEU A 20 20.95 13.59 3.38
CA LEU A 20 21.72 14.25 4.42
C LEU A 20 22.64 13.26 5.14
N SER A 21 23.89 13.67 5.39
CA SER A 21 24.84 12.84 6.12
C SER A 21 24.44 12.69 7.59
N SER A 22 24.96 11.64 8.23
CA SER A 22 24.70 11.41 9.66
C SER A 22 25.30 12.50 10.55
N GLU A 23 26.39 13.18 10.13
CA GLU A 23 26.90 14.35 10.87
C GLU A 23 25.90 15.51 10.82
N ILE A 24 25.37 15.83 9.63
CA ILE A 24 24.42 16.94 9.45
C ILE A 24 23.11 16.67 10.20
N LEU A 25 22.59 15.45 10.08
CA LEU A 25 21.41 15.03 10.83
C LEU A 25 21.65 15.12 12.33
N GLY A 26 22.81 14.64 12.80
CA GLY A 26 23.21 14.68 14.20
C GLY A 26 23.26 16.10 14.76
N ALA A 27 23.87 17.04 14.02
CA ALA A 27 23.89 18.46 14.39
C ALA A 27 22.48 19.07 14.51
N LYS A 28 21.54 18.66 13.66
CA LYS A 28 20.15 19.16 13.68
C LYS A 28 19.30 18.58 14.82
N VAL A 29 19.61 17.37 15.28
CA VAL A 29 18.80 16.65 16.30
C VAL A 29 19.50 16.49 17.65
N GLY A 30 20.73 16.98 17.81
CA GLY A 30 21.49 16.89 19.05
C GLY A 30 22.06 15.49 19.33
N LEU A 31 22.47 14.77 18.29
CA LEU A 31 23.07 13.43 18.40
C LEU A 31 24.44 13.38 17.74
N SER A 32 25.30 12.46 18.18
CA SER A 32 26.50 12.08 17.45
C SER A 32 26.12 11.38 16.13
N ALA A 33 27.03 11.42 15.14
CA ALA A 33 26.83 10.73 13.86
C ALA A 33 26.58 9.22 14.04
N SER A 34 27.32 8.56 14.95
CA SER A 34 27.12 7.14 15.28
C SER A 34 25.76 6.87 15.92
N GLY A 35 25.27 7.78 16.77
CA GLY A 35 23.94 7.71 17.37
C GLY A 35 22.82 7.78 16.32
N VAL A 36 22.97 8.67 15.33
CA VAL A 36 22.05 8.77 14.19
C VAL A 36 22.07 7.47 13.37
N GLN A 37 23.25 6.96 13.01
CA GLN A 37 23.37 5.73 12.22
C GLN A 37 22.70 4.53 12.91
N ARG A 38 22.91 4.36 14.22
CA ARG A 38 22.28 3.27 14.98
C ARG A 38 20.76 3.39 14.98
N ARG A 39 20.22 4.60 15.14
CA ARG A 39 18.78 4.86 15.10
C ARG A 39 18.20 4.60 13.71
N LEU A 40 18.82 5.11 12.66
CA LEU A 40 18.40 4.88 11.27
C LEU A 40 18.40 3.39 10.93
N LYS A 41 19.47 2.66 11.29
CA LYS A 41 19.56 1.21 11.08
C LYS A 41 18.41 0.48 11.77
N ARG A 42 18.10 0.84 13.02
CA ARG A 42 16.97 0.29 13.77
C ARG A 42 15.63 0.62 13.13
N LEU A 43 15.39 1.88 12.74
CA LEU A 43 14.14 2.33 12.12
C LEU A 43 13.86 1.61 10.79
N ARG A 44 14.90 1.37 9.98
CA ARG A 44 14.79 0.56 8.75
C ARG A 44 14.55 -0.92 9.04
N ALA A 45 15.29 -1.51 9.99
CA ALA A 45 15.13 -2.91 10.38
C ALA A 45 13.70 -3.21 10.88
N LEU A 46 13.07 -2.23 11.54
CA LEU A 46 11.71 -2.34 12.06
C LEU A 46 10.63 -1.86 11.07
N ARG A 47 11.00 -1.58 9.81
CA ARG A 47 10.07 -1.09 8.76
C ARG A 47 9.33 0.20 9.11
N VAL A 48 9.86 1.00 10.05
CA VAL A 48 9.37 2.37 10.27
C VAL A 48 9.78 3.26 9.10
N ILE A 49 10.98 3.04 8.56
CA ILE A 49 11.38 3.53 7.25
C ILE A 49 11.20 2.37 6.28
N GLU A 50 10.18 2.44 5.42
CA GLU A 50 9.86 1.37 4.49
C GLU A 50 10.85 1.32 3.31
N ALA A 51 11.20 2.49 2.77
CA ALA A 51 12.11 2.64 1.65
C ALA A 51 12.74 4.04 1.60
N ASP A 52 13.90 4.12 0.94
CA ASP A 52 14.55 5.36 0.54
C ASP A 52 14.46 5.45 -0.99
N VAL A 53 13.72 6.46 -1.50
CA VAL A 53 13.37 6.54 -2.93
C VAL A 53 13.74 7.89 -3.55
N SER A 54 14.10 7.86 -4.82
CA SER A 54 14.26 9.06 -5.64
C SER A 54 12.93 9.37 -6.35
N ILE A 55 12.45 10.61 -6.23
CA ILE A 55 11.26 11.08 -6.94
C ILE A 55 11.68 11.61 -8.31
N ILE A 56 11.27 10.90 -9.38
CA ILE A 56 11.61 11.25 -10.75
C ILE A 56 10.49 12.07 -11.38
N SER A 57 10.84 13.16 -12.06
CA SER A 57 9.89 13.98 -12.81
C SER A 57 9.22 13.15 -13.91
N PRO A 58 7.89 12.99 -13.92
CA PRO A 58 7.19 12.26 -14.98
C PRO A 58 7.40 12.90 -16.35
N LYS A 59 7.44 14.25 -16.42
CA LYS A 59 7.69 15.00 -17.66
C LYS A 59 9.06 14.69 -18.27
N ALA A 60 10.08 14.52 -17.43
CA ALA A 60 11.44 14.21 -17.88
C ALA A 60 11.56 12.83 -18.53
N ILE A 61 10.63 11.92 -18.25
CA ILE A 61 10.60 10.56 -18.80
C ILE A 61 9.44 10.34 -19.78
N GLY A 62 8.86 11.42 -20.33
CA GLY A 62 7.78 11.36 -21.31
C GLY A 62 6.41 10.93 -20.76
N ARG A 63 6.25 10.86 -19.44
CA ARG A 63 4.97 10.57 -18.77
C ARG A 63 4.20 11.86 -18.50
N ASN A 64 3.57 12.39 -19.54
CA ASN A 64 2.96 13.72 -19.51
C ASN A 64 1.50 13.74 -19.04
N VAL A 65 0.88 12.57 -18.87
CA VAL A 65 -0.53 12.44 -18.52
C VAL A 65 -0.67 11.75 -17.16
N THR A 66 -1.48 12.33 -16.27
CA THR A 66 -1.92 11.73 -15.01
C THR A 66 -3.44 11.75 -15.00
N LEU A 67 -4.07 10.59 -14.82
CA LEU A 67 -5.52 10.43 -14.82
C LEU A 67 -5.98 10.00 -13.43
N LEU A 68 -6.94 10.74 -12.87
CA LEU A 68 -7.67 10.30 -11.68
C LEU A 68 -8.97 9.66 -12.17
N VAL A 69 -9.05 8.33 -12.08
CA VAL A 69 -10.22 7.57 -12.53
C VAL A 69 -11.10 7.24 -11.33
N LEU A 70 -12.29 7.83 -11.29
CA LEU A 70 -13.32 7.46 -10.34
C LEU A 70 -14.13 6.29 -10.92
N VAL A 71 -14.11 5.15 -10.23
CA VAL A 71 -14.91 3.98 -10.61
C VAL A 71 -16.15 3.94 -9.72
N SER A 72 -17.32 3.84 -10.34
CA SER A 72 -18.58 3.53 -9.65
C SER A 72 -19.10 2.21 -10.19
N TYR A 73 -19.51 1.33 -9.29
CA TYR A 73 -20.12 0.06 -9.64
C TYR A 73 -21.51 -0.04 -9.01
N ARG A 74 -22.50 -0.48 -9.81
CA ARG A 74 -23.85 -0.76 -9.33
C ARG A 74 -24.00 -2.25 -9.12
N GLN A 75 -24.16 -2.67 -7.87
CA GLN A 75 -24.46 -4.06 -7.55
C GLN A 75 -25.90 -4.39 -7.99
N ILE A 76 -26.04 -5.32 -8.94
CA ILE A 76 -27.35 -5.85 -9.34
C ILE A 76 -27.62 -7.10 -8.50
N LEU A 77 -28.66 -7.04 -7.65
CA LEU A 77 -29.19 -8.24 -7.02
C LEU A 77 -29.90 -9.07 -8.08
N VAL A 78 -29.31 -10.20 -8.46
CA VAL A 78 -30.00 -11.22 -9.24
C VAL A 78 -30.89 -11.97 -8.27
N THR A 79 -32.19 -11.65 -8.25
CA THR A 79 -33.17 -12.51 -7.59
C THR A 79 -33.20 -13.83 -8.34
N ALA A 80 -32.66 -14.88 -7.74
CA ALA A 80 -32.82 -16.24 -8.26
C ALA A 80 -34.33 -16.52 -8.34
N ARG A 81 -34.89 -16.54 -9.55
CA ARG A 81 -36.25 -17.03 -9.74
C ARG A 81 -36.24 -18.51 -9.35
N PRO A 82 -37.04 -18.97 -8.39
CA PRO A 82 -37.13 -20.39 -8.11
C PRO A 82 -37.65 -21.08 -9.37
N VAL A 83 -36.80 -21.89 -10.01
CA VAL A 83 -37.22 -22.80 -11.09
C VAL A 83 -38.22 -23.76 -10.46
N ARG A 84 -39.49 -23.58 -10.77
CA ARG A 84 -40.56 -24.52 -10.39
C ARG A 84 -40.25 -25.83 -11.11
N ARG A 85 -39.63 -26.77 -10.41
CA ARG A 85 -39.37 -28.13 -10.90
C ARG A 85 -40.75 -28.79 -11.12
N ARG A 86 -41.28 -28.72 -12.34
CA ARG A 86 -42.47 -29.49 -12.73
C ARG A 86 -42.09 -30.96 -12.57
N ARG A 87 -42.67 -31.62 -11.57
CA ARG A 87 -42.56 -33.06 -11.35
C ARG A 87 -43.26 -33.75 -12.53
N LEU A 88 -42.50 -34.04 -13.58
CA LEU A 88 -42.91 -34.95 -14.66
C LEU A 88 -42.76 -36.39 -14.17
N TRP A 89 -43.65 -36.78 -13.26
CA TRP A 89 -43.89 -38.19 -12.95
C TRP A 89 -45.41 -38.36 -12.94
N ALA A 90 -45.95 -38.57 -14.13
CA ALA A 90 -47.20 -39.27 -14.34
C ALA A 90 -47.14 -39.86 -15.75
N ASP A 91 -47.31 -41.17 -15.77
CA ASP A 91 -47.69 -42.01 -16.88
C ASP A 91 -46.60 -42.52 -17.83
N GLY A 92 -46.56 -43.85 -17.92
CA GLY A 92 -46.13 -44.54 -19.12
C GLY A 92 -44.93 -45.43 -18.93
N GLN A 93 -45.18 -46.62 -18.40
CA GLN A 93 -44.39 -47.79 -18.76
C GLN A 93 -44.20 -47.90 -20.28
N SER A 94 -43.21 -48.71 -20.66
CA SER A 94 -42.90 -49.24 -22.00
C SER A 94 -41.98 -48.39 -22.89
N VAL A 95 -40.67 -48.62 -22.78
CA VAL A 95 -39.88 -49.24 -23.87
C VAL A 95 -38.72 -50.01 -23.22
N TRP A 96 -38.79 -51.34 -23.26
CA TRP A 96 -37.64 -52.23 -23.05
C TRP A 96 -36.84 -52.30 -24.34
N ARG A 97 -35.52 -52.04 -24.28
CA ARG A 97 -34.44 -52.80 -24.96
C ARG A 97 -33.07 -52.28 -24.55
#